data_AF-A0A3D5EKR5-F1
#
_entry.id   AF-A0A3D5EKR5-F1
#
_cell.length_a   1.000
_cell.length_b   1.000
_cell.length_c   1.000
_cell.angle_alpha   90.00
_cell.angle_beta   90.00
_cell.angle_gamma   90.00
#
_symmetry.space_group_name_H-M   'P 1'
#
loop_
_entity.id
_entity.type
_entity.pdbx_description
1 polymer ?
#
loop_
_entity_poly.entity_id
_entity_poly.type
_entity_poly.pdbx_seq_one_letter_code
_entity_poly.pdbx_strand_id
1 'polypeptide(L)'
;MTYKQWLATTRYGIRSFDEIDEVDSLYVMTFSTGAPLLINHIADLKSPEKKLKGAVMISAAIKAKNRLAFLAPAAQYFVPWSTVFPEEDAVRYETFSTHAAAEFYKLTKNLLDKKYRFKLPLFIAISADDDTVSAEAALKYFCSAETDTKRMVWYQHADTNKKEKLAYFDEGKGACKQNIFVREAEEIGLPDYYKSFAHTALSVPPSDPHYGVNGAYKQCKHYFEDKDFKEFEECKRAVLPSFVVGETTDSFKERYGGIKSIRRGVYNPDYETMETEIFSFIGSID
;
A
#
# COMPACT_ATOMS: atom_id res chain seq x y z
N MET A 1 0.79 11.14 -19.01
CA MET A 1 0.99 11.89 -17.75
C MET A 1 2.27 11.39 -17.12
N THR A 2 3.23 12.26 -16.83
CA THR A 2 4.55 11.89 -16.29
C THR A 2 4.61 12.00 -14.77
N TYR A 3 5.56 11.33 -14.13
CA TYR A 3 5.75 11.46 -12.68
C TYR A 3 6.09 12.90 -12.25
N LYS A 4 6.70 13.69 -13.14
CA LYS A 4 6.97 15.11 -12.90
C LYS A 4 5.68 15.94 -12.80
N GLN A 5 4.66 15.59 -13.59
CA GLN A 5 3.35 16.25 -13.52
C GLN A 5 2.61 15.86 -12.23
N TRP A 6 2.72 14.59 -11.81
CA TRP A 6 2.21 14.15 -10.50
C TRP A 6 2.87 14.93 -9.36
N LEU A 7 4.21 15.03 -9.37
CA LEU A 7 4.96 15.80 -8.37
C LEU A 7 4.61 17.28 -8.37
N ALA A 8 4.42 17.90 -9.54
CA ALA A 8 4.00 19.31 -9.63
C ALA A 8 2.63 19.52 -8.98
N THR A 9 1.69 18.59 -9.18
CA THR A 9 0.35 18.63 -8.59
C THR A 9 0.41 18.44 -7.07
N THR A 10 1.19 17.46 -6.59
CA THR A 10 1.42 17.25 -5.15
C THR A 10 2.05 18.48 -4.49
N ARG A 11 3.07 19.07 -5.11
CA ARG A 11 3.72 20.30 -4.64
C ARG A 11 2.74 21.43 -4.50
N TYR A 12 1.89 21.64 -5.51
CA TYR A 12 0.89 22.69 -5.48
C TYR A 12 -0.08 22.49 -4.32
N GLY A 13 -0.64 21.28 -4.19
CA GLY A 13 -1.61 20.97 -3.14
C GLY A 13 -1.06 21.07 -1.72
N ILE A 14 0.22 20.73 -1.49
CA ILE A 14 0.84 20.88 -0.17
C ILE A 14 1.14 22.35 0.13
N ARG A 15 1.76 23.06 -0.82
CA ARG A 15 2.19 24.45 -0.63
C ARG A 15 1.04 25.44 -0.53
N SER A 16 -0.10 25.15 -1.14
CA SER A 16 -1.26 26.03 -1.02
C SER A 16 -1.71 26.24 0.42
N PHE A 17 -1.42 25.31 1.33
CA PHE A 17 -1.77 25.44 2.75
C PHE A 17 -0.82 26.35 3.55
N ASP A 18 0.44 26.54 3.10
CA ASP A 18 1.39 27.42 3.79
C ASP A 18 0.89 28.88 3.83
N GLU A 19 0.07 29.28 2.85
CA GLU A 19 -0.48 30.64 2.70
C GLU A 19 -1.88 30.82 3.34
N ILE A 20 -2.49 29.78 3.92
CA ILE A 20 -3.82 29.85 4.54
C ILE A 20 -3.67 30.08 6.05
N ASP A 21 -3.92 31.29 6.54
CA ASP A 21 -3.68 31.68 7.93
C ASP A 21 -4.41 30.79 8.97
N GLU A 22 -5.58 30.25 8.63
CA GLU A 22 -6.36 29.37 9.51
C GLU A 22 -5.77 27.95 9.66
N VAL A 23 -4.74 27.63 8.89
CA VAL A 23 -4.02 26.36 8.99
C VAL A 23 -2.78 26.59 9.83
N ASP A 24 -2.74 26.00 11.03
CA ASP A 24 -1.57 26.02 11.92
C ASP A 24 -0.59 24.88 11.61
N SER A 25 -1.14 23.69 11.32
CA SER A 25 -0.41 22.45 11.12
C SER A 25 -1.03 21.62 9.99
N LEU A 26 -0.16 21.08 9.13
CA LEU A 26 -0.51 20.21 8.03
C LEU A 26 0.11 18.82 8.24
N TYR A 27 -0.73 17.79 8.23
CA TYR A 27 -0.32 16.39 8.21
C TYR A 27 -0.76 15.78 6.89
N VAL A 28 0.18 15.19 6.15
CA VAL A 28 -0.12 14.63 4.82
C VAL A 28 -0.31 13.12 4.93
N MET A 29 -1.54 12.67 4.70
CA MET A 29 -1.85 11.26 4.52
C MET A 29 -1.70 10.88 3.05
N THR A 30 -1.07 9.74 2.79
CA THR A 30 -0.83 9.22 1.45
C THR A 30 -1.25 7.76 1.35
N PHE A 31 -1.67 7.36 0.16
CA PHE A 31 -1.90 5.97 -0.20
C PHE A 31 -1.01 5.58 -1.38
N SER A 32 -0.33 4.44 -1.29
CA SER A 32 0.45 3.87 -2.39
C SER A 32 1.43 4.86 -3.03
N THR A 33 1.22 5.25 -4.30
CA THR A 33 2.05 6.20 -5.05
C THR A 33 2.10 7.60 -4.43
N GLY A 34 1.19 7.94 -3.51
CA GLY A 34 1.28 9.18 -2.74
C GLY A 34 2.55 9.28 -1.88
N ALA A 35 3.01 8.15 -1.31
CA ALA A 35 4.22 8.12 -0.48
C ALA A 35 5.47 8.58 -1.24
N PRO A 36 5.84 7.99 -2.39
CA PRO A 36 7.01 8.43 -3.13
C PRO A 36 6.87 9.87 -3.69
N LEU A 37 5.64 10.35 -3.94
CA LEU A 37 5.41 11.76 -4.30
C LEU A 37 5.76 12.71 -3.15
N LEU A 38 5.29 12.41 -1.93
CA LEU A 38 5.59 13.20 -0.74
C LEU A 38 7.09 13.16 -0.40
N ILE A 39 7.72 12.00 -0.49
CA ILE A 39 9.16 11.85 -0.22
C ILE A 39 10.00 12.68 -1.20
N ASN A 40 9.71 12.60 -2.50
CA ASN A 40 10.41 13.42 -3.51
C ASN A 40 10.11 14.91 -3.34
N HIS A 41 8.90 15.29 -2.91
CA HIS A 41 8.57 16.68 -2.58
C HIS A 41 9.49 17.21 -1.48
N ILE A 42 9.52 16.53 -0.33
CA ILE A 42 10.32 16.93 0.84
C ILE A 42 11.82 16.92 0.52
N ALA A 43 12.32 15.91 -0.20
CA ALA A 43 13.74 15.79 -0.54
C ALA A 43 14.24 16.88 -1.51
N ASP A 44 13.34 17.54 -2.24
CA ASP A 44 13.67 18.64 -3.16
C ASP A 44 13.39 20.03 -2.54
N LEU A 45 12.91 20.10 -1.29
CA LEU A 45 12.72 21.35 -0.59
C LEU A 45 14.07 22.05 -0.34
N LYS A 46 14.16 23.32 -0.75
CA LYS A 46 15.31 24.19 -0.41
C LYS A 46 15.28 24.63 1.05
N SER A 47 14.09 24.70 1.65
CA SER A 47 13.83 25.05 3.03
C SER A 47 12.62 24.25 3.54
N PRO A 48 12.55 23.86 4.82
CA PRO A 48 11.38 23.18 5.38
C PRO A 48 10.09 23.99 5.17
N GLU A 49 9.01 23.32 4.84
CA GLU A 49 7.66 23.93 4.83
C GLU A 49 7.23 24.17 6.28
N LYS A 50 6.70 25.36 6.57
CA LYS A 50 6.50 25.81 7.96
C LYS A 50 5.40 25.01 8.65
N LYS A 51 4.35 24.67 7.91
CA LYS A 51 3.16 24.03 8.45
C LYS A 51 3.19 22.52 8.32
N LEU A 52 4.01 21.95 7.45
CA LEU A 52 4.11 20.49 7.30
C LEU A 52 4.75 19.85 8.54
N LYS A 53 3.94 19.18 9.37
CA LYS A 53 4.37 18.62 10.67
C LYS A 53 4.62 17.12 10.65
N GLY A 54 4.05 16.38 9.72
CA GLY A 54 4.21 14.93 9.70
C GLY A 54 3.51 14.25 8.52
N ALA A 55 3.75 12.95 8.40
CA ALA A 55 3.18 12.15 7.33
C ALA A 55 2.62 10.82 7.82
N VAL A 56 1.52 10.40 7.19
CA VAL A 56 0.92 9.07 7.33
C VAL A 56 0.96 8.41 5.96
N MET A 57 1.64 7.28 5.83
CA MET A 57 1.75 6.56 4.55
C MET A 57 1.11 5.18 4.67
N ILE A 58 -0.01 4.98 3.98
CA ILE A 58 -0.73 3.72 3.94
C ILE A 58 -0.35 2.99 2.64
N SER A 59 0.04 1.73 2.76
CA SER A 59 0.53 0.91 1.64
C SER A 59 1.69 1.57 0.88
N ALA A 60 2.65 2.16 1.62
CA ALA A 60 3.70 3.03 1.05
C ALA A 60 4.49 2.37 -0.10
N ALA A 61 4.36 2.94 -1.30
CA ALA A 61 4.94 2.38 -2.52
C ALA A 61 6.41 2.79 -2.74
N ILE A 62 7.30 2.40 -1.82
CA ILE A 62 8.73 2.74 -1.88
C ILE A 62 9.43 2.07 -3.07
N LYS A 63 9.03 0.84 -3.40
CA LYS A 63 9.55 0.06 -4.53
C LYS A 63 8.47 -0.91 -5.00
N ALA A 64 8.40 -1.16 -6.31
CA ALA A 64 7.56 -2.24 -6.85
C ALA A 64 7.98 -3.60 -6.27
N LYS A 65 7.01 -4.51 -6.10
CA LYS A 65 7.31 -5.91 -5.74
C LYS A 65 8.07 -6.62 -6.87
N ASN A 66 7.66 -6.38 -8.12
CA ASN A 66 8.25 -7.02 -9.29
C ASN A 66 9.72 -6.59 -9.51
N ARG A 67 10.62 -7.57 -9.52
CA ARG A 67 12.07 -7.36 -9.73
C ARG A 67 12.42 -6.87 -11.13
N LEU A 68 11.52 -7.04 -12.10
CA LEU A 68 11.67 -6.59 -13.48
C LEU A 68 11.07 -5.20 -13.75
N ALA A 69 10.56 -4.51 -12.72
CA ALA A 69 9.97 -3.18 -12.87
C ALA A 69 10.90 -2.15 -13.56
N PHE A 70 12.22 -2.35 -13.48
CA PHE A 70 13.22 -1.51 -14.15
C PHE A 70 13.16 -1.59 -15.69
N LEU A 71 12.53 -2.61 -16.26
CA LEU A 71 12.36 -2.76 -17.71
C LEU A 71 11.18 -1.94 -18.25
N ALA A 72 10.22 -1.55 -17.40
CA ALA A 72 9.03 -0.82 -17.81
C ALA A 72 9.33 0.45 -18.64
N PRO A 73 10.35 1.28 -18.32
CA PRO A 73 10.72 2.43 -19.14
C PRO A 73 11.08 2.13 -20.58
N ALA A 74 11.62 0.94 -20.87
CA ALA A 74 11.89 0.49 -22.22
C ALA A 74 10.69 -0.23 -22.84
N ALA A 75 10.03 -1.10 -22.06
CA ALA A 75 8.89 -1.90 -22.53
C ALA A 75 7.70 -1.05 -22.99
N GLN A 76 7.49 0.14 -22.42
CA GLN A 76 6.35 1.01 -22.77
C GLN A 76 6.26 1.39 -24.24
N TYR A 77 7.36 1.34 -25.01
CA TYR A 77 7.37 1.67 -26.43
C TYR A 77 6.87 0.53 -27.33
N PHE A 78 6.80 -0.70 -26.80
CA PHE A 78 6.44 -1.91 -27.55
C PHE A 78 5.21 -2.61 -26.97
N VAL A 79 4.98 -2.46 -25.66
CA VAL A 79 3.86 -3.06 -24.93
C VAL A 79 3.13 -1.93 -24.18
N PRO A 80 2.05 -1.36 -24.74
CA PRO A 80 1.38 -0.20 -24.13
C PRO A 80 0.65 -0.55 -22.83
N TRP A 81 0.18 -1.78 -22.67
CA TRP A 81 -0.60 -2.26 -21.53
C TRP A 81 0.12 -3.38 -20.80
N SER A 82 0.35 -3.20 -19.50
CA SER A 82 0.95 -4.23 -18.64
C SER A 82 -0.10 -5.25 -18.21
N THR A 83 -1.32 -4.80 -17.96
CA THR A 83 -2.50 -5.64 -17.67
C THR A 83 -3.73 -4.97 -18.26
N VAL A 84 -4.67 -5.76 -18.75
CA VAL A 84 -5.96 -5.29 -19.27
C VAL A 84 -7.06 -6.10 -18.60
N PHE A 85 -7.98 -5.42 -17.95
CA PHE A 85 -9.11 -6.03 -17.24
C PHE A 85 -10.41 -5.30 -17.64
N PRO A 86 -11.59 -5.90 -17.40
CA PRO A 86 -12.85 -5.16 -17.46
C PRO A 86 -12.80 -4.00 -16.45
N GLU A 87 -13.41 -2.87 -16.80
CA GLU A 87 -13.54 -1.71 -15.90
C GLU A 87 -14.92 -1.74 -15.24
N GLU A 88 -14.99 -2.44 -14.11
CA GLU A 88 -16.10 -2.59 -13.16
C GLU A 88 -15.94 -1.67 -11.93
N ASP A 89 -14.73 -1.23 -11.59
CA ASP A 89 -14.49 -0.29 -10.49
C ASP A 89 -14.78 1.17 -10.90
N ALA A 90 -15.64 1.84 -10.14
CA ALA A 90 -16.02 3.23 -10.39
C ALA A 90 -14.90 4.24 -10.06
N VAL A 91 -13.93 3.88 -9.21
CA VAL A 91 -12.97 4.84 -8.66
C VAL A 91 -11.53 4.57 -9.11
N ARG A 92 -11.18 3.31 -9.38
CA ARG A 92 -9.80 2.91 -9.70
C ARG A 92 -9.74 2.27 -11.07
N TYR A 93 -8.82 2.70 -11.91
CA TYR A 93 -8.53 1.98 -13.16
C TYR A 93 -8.08 0.55 -12.87
N GLU A 94 -8.65 -0.39 -13.61
CA GLU A 94 -8.34 -1.80 -13.47
C GLU A 94 -7.23 -2.20 -14.43
N THR A 95 -7.27 -1.66 -15.64
CA THR A 95 -6.21 -1.74 -16.64
C THR A 95 -5.00 -0.88 -16.24
N PHE A 96 -3.80 -1.44 -16.37
CA PHE A 96 -2.56 -0.75 -16.00
C PHE A 96 -1.65 -0.54 -17.20
N SER A 97 -1.41 0.72 -17.56
CA SER A 97 -0.52 1.07 -18.66
C SER A 97 0.95 0.86 -18.30
N THR A 98 1.74 0.38 -19.26
CA THR A 98 3.19 0.25 -19.08
C THR A 98 3.87 1.62 -18.94
N HIS A 99 3.25 2.68 -19.48
CA HIS A 99 3.70 4.05 -19.24
C HIS A 99 3.59 4.43 -17.74
N ALA A 100 2.47 4.12 -17.09
CA ALA A 100 2.32 4.36 -15.65
C ALA A 100 3.35 3.56 -14.84
N ALA A 101 3.59 2.30 -15.22
CA ALA A 101 4.64 1.47 -14.61
C ALA A 101 6.04 2.10 -14.76
N ALA A 102 6.36 2.63 -15.94
CA ALA A 102 7.63 3.30 -16.24
C ALA A 102 7.81 4.57 -15.40
N GLU A 103 6.78 5.41 -15.32
CA GLU A 103 6.81 6.66 -14.55
C GLU A 103 6.88 6.39 -13.04
N PHE A 104 6.16 5.37 -12.55
CA PHE A 104 6.27 4.89 -11.18
C PHE A 104 7.69 4.39 -10.85
N TYR A 105 8.32 3.62 -11.74
CA TYR A 105 9.71 3.19 -11.55
C TYR A 105 10.67 4.39 -11.47
N LYS A 106 10.54 5.37 -12.37
CA LYS A 106 11.37 6.59 -12.36
C LYS A 106 11.22 7.39 -11.06
N LEU A 107 10.00 7.43 -10.50
CA LEU A 107 9.69 8.10 -9.25
C LEU A 107 10.29 7.40 -8.03
N THR A 108 10.40 6.08 -8.06
CA THR A 108 10.74 5.25 -6.88
C THR A 108 12.18 4.75 -6.83
N LYS A 109 12.89 4.68 -7.97
CA LYS A 109 14.19 4.00 -8.11
C LYS A 109 15.29 4.38 -7.10
N ASN A 110 15.25 5.58 -6.52
CA ASN A 110 16.30 6.10 -5.65
C ASN A 110 15.82 6.35 -4.20
N LEU A 111 14.61 5.93 -3.83
CA LEU A 111 14.01 6.34 -2.55
C LEU A 111 14.70 5.79 -1.30
N LEU A 112 15.56 4.78 -1.45
CA LEU A 112 16.37 4.25 -0.36
C LEU A 112 17.72 4.98 -0.18
N ASP A 113 18.06 5.92 -1.08
CA ASP A 113 19.27 6.71 -0.96
C ASP A 113 19.17 7.72 0.19
N LYS A 114 20.32 8.07 0.80
CA LYS A 114 20.39 8.99 1.95
C LYS A 114 19.66 10.33 1.72
N LYS A 115 19.68 10.86 0.49
CA LYS A 115 19.00 12.12 0.14
C LYS A 115 17.48 12.08 0.44
N TYR A 116 16.86 10.91 0.33
CA TYR A 116 15.41 10.74 0.44
C TYR A 116 14.94 10.27 1.81
N ARG A 117 15.85 10.17 2.80
CA ARG A 117 15.47 9.79 4.17
C ARG A 117 14.51 10.82 4.75
N PHE A 118 13.42 10.31 5.31
CA PHE A 118 12.39 11.14 5.90
C PHE A 118 12.89 11.76 7.21
N LYS A 119 12.57 13.04 7.44
CA LYS A 119 13.03 13.80 8.62
C LYS A 119 11.92 14.32 9.51
N LEU A 120 10.68 14.27 9.01
CA LEU A 120 9.50 14.65 9.78
C LEU A 120 8.97 13.41 10.52
N PRO A 121 8.13 13.58 11.54
CA PRO A 121 7.33 12.50 12.10
C PRO A 121 6.70 11.62 11.02
N LEU A 122 6.88 10.30 11.15
CA LEU A 122 6.49 9.33 10.12
C LEU A 122 5.67 8.16 10.67
N PHE A 123 4.47 8.00 10.12
CA PHE A 123 3.66 6.80 10.29
C PHE A 123 3.60 5.99 9.00
N ILE A 124 3.77 4.67 9.08
CA ILE A 124 3.58 3.75 7.94
C ILE A 124 2.66 2.59 8.32
N ALA A 125 1.60 2.36 7.55
CA ALA A 125 0.86 1.09 7.56
C ALA A 125 1.19 0.30 6.30
N ILE A 126 1.58 -0.97 6.45
CA ILE A 126 1.96 -1.82 5.32
C ILE A 126 1.60 -3.28 5.60
N SER A 127 1.31 -4.04 4.54
CA SER A 127 1.12 -5.49 4.61
C SER A 127 2.37 -6.22 4.13
N ALA A 128 2.85 -7.21 4.89
CA ALA A 128 3.90 -8.12 4.49
C ALA A 128 3.51 -8.98 3.27
N ASP A 129 2.20 -9.21 3.11
CA ASP A 129 1.67 -10.04 2.03
C ASP A 129 1.50 -9.24 0.73
N ASP A 130 1.71 -7.92 0.74
CA ASP A 130 1.52 -7.02 -0.40
C ASP A 130 2.26 -7.51 -1.66
N ASP A 131 1.47 -7.77 -2.71
CA ASP A 131 1.97 -8.28 -3.99
C ASP A 131 2.15 -7.17 -5.05
N THR A 132 1.82 -5.92 -4.70
CA THR A 132 1.98 -4.76 -5.59
C THR A 132 3.28 -4.03 -5.29
N VAL A 133 3.60 -3.82 -4.02
CA VAL A 133 4.80 -3.10 -3.56
C VAL A 133 5.63 -3.94 -2.61
N SER A 134 6.90 -3.60 -2.48
CA SER A 134 7.82 -4.30 -1.59
C SER A 134 7.64 -3.81 -0.14
N ALA A 135 7.01 -4.64 0.69
CA ALA A 135 6.91 -4.42 2.14
C ALA A 135 8.29 -4.29 2.82
N GLU A 136 9.27 -5.09 2.36
CA GLU A 136 10.67 -5.00 2.76
C GLU A 136 11.27 -3.61 2.50
N ALA A 137 11.03 -3.04 1.31
CA ALA A 137 11.52 -1.71 0.99
C ALA A 137 10.86 -0.63 1.87
N ALA A 138 9.57 -0.78 2.19
CA ALA A 138 8.87 0.10 3.13
C ALA A 138 9.45 0.00 4.55
N LEU A 139 9.75 -1.21 5.03
CA LEU A 139 10.41 -1.44 6.32
C LEU A 139 11.82 -0.83 6.36
N LYS A 140 12.63 -1.04 5.31
CA LYS A 140 13.96 -0.42 5.17
C LYS A 140 13.86 1.11 5.21
N TYR A 141 12.91 1.67 4.48
CA TYR A 141 12.68 3.11 4.46
C TYR A 141 12.32 3.63 5.85
N PHE A 142 11.34 3.01 6.52
CA PHE A 142 10.91 3.33 7.88
C PHE A 142 12.07 3.31 8.89
N CYS A 143 12.85 2.23 8.89
CA CYS A 143 13.98 2.11 9.81
C CYS A 143 15.09 3.12 9.50
N SER A 144 15.27 3.50 8.24
CA SER A 144 16.25 4.51 7.81
C SER A 144 15.81 5.96 8.02
N ALA A 145 14.54 6.21 8.35
CA ALA A 145 14.03 7.55 8.60
C ALA A 145 14.78 8.22 9.76
N GLU A 146 15.21 9.46 9.52
CA GLU A 146 15.99 10.32 10.42
C GLU A 146 15.03 11.18 11.26
N THR A 147 14.15 10.51 11.99
CA THR A 147 13.18 11.09 12.92
C THR A 147 13.05 10.20 14.15
N ASP A 148 12.91 10.81 15.32
CA ASP A 148 12.67 10.10 16.58
C ASP A 148 11.18 9.75 16.77
N THR A 149 10.28 10.47 16.09
CA THR A 149 8.84 10.24 16.12
C THR A 149 8.43 9.40 14.92
N LYS A 150 8.41 8.08 15.07
CA LYS A 150 7.93 7.18 14.02
C LYS A 150 7.17 5.99 14.57
N ARG A 151 6.16 5.54 13.82
CA ARG A 151 5.38 4.34 14.14
C ARG A 151 5.04 3.58 12.87
N MET A 152 5.05 2.26 12.94
CA MET A 152 4.64 1.39 11.85
C MET A 152 3.57 0.42 12.33
N VAL A 153 2.51 0.26 11.54
CA VAL A 153 1.58 -0.87 11.68
C VAL A 153 1.93 -1.88 10.58
N TRP A 154 2.34 -3.06 11.00
CA TRP A 154 2.80 -4.14 10.12
C TRP A 154 1.78 -5.27 10.10
N TYR A 155 0.98 -5.33 9.04
CA TYR A 155 0.02 -6.39 8.81
C TYR A 155 0.69 -7.62 8.21
N GLN A 156 0.29 -8.82 8.64
CA GLN A 156 0.76 -10.04 8.01
C GLN A 156 -0.19 -11.22 8.22
N HIS A 157 -0.23 -12.12 7.25
CA HIS A 157 -0.83 -13.44 7.39
C HIS A 157 0.06 -14.33 8.24
N ALA A 158 -0.55 -14.94 9.26
CA ALA A 158 0.11 -15.97 10.06
C ALA A 158 0.39 -17.18 9.16
N ASP A 159 1.66 -17.37 8.83
CA ASP A 159 2.10 -18.58 8.15
C ASP A 159 2.61 -19.58 9.19
N THR A 160 2.29 -20.86 9.01
CA THR A 160 2.86 -21.97 9.80
C THR A 160 4.37 -22.05 9.63
N ASN A 161 4.93 -21.57 8.50
CA ASN A 161 6.36 -21.36 8.31
C ASN A 161 6.81 -19.94 8.71
N LYS A 162 6.59 -19.57 9.99
CA LYS A 162 6.99 -18.29 10.61
C LYS A 162 8.40 -17.77 10.23
N LYS A 163 9.34 -18.66 9.86
CA LYS A 163 10.74 -18.34 9.57
C LYS A 163 11.00 -17.44 8.37
N GLU A 164 10.24 -17.53 7.27
CA GLU A 164 10.51 -16.72 6.07
C GLU A 164 9.98 -15.29 6.18
N LYS A 165 8.80 -15.09 6.79
CA LYS A 165 8.24 -13.74 6.99
C LYS A 165 8.92 -12.97 8.12
N LEU A 166 9.37 -13.67 9.18
CA LEU A 166 10.20 -13.08 10.24
C LEU A 166 11.61 -12.72 9.78
N ALA A 167 12.13 -13.28 8.68
CA ALA A 167 13.45 -12.94 8.17
C ALA A 167 13.55 -11.45 7.75
N TYR A 168 12.46 -10.87 7.26
CA TYR A 168 12.37 -9.43 6.96
C TYR A 168 12.26 -8.59 8.25
N PHE A 169 11.55 -9.08 9.25
CA PHE A 169 11.48 -8.46 10.57
C PHE A 169 12.84 -8.50 11.30
N ASP A 170 13.65 -9.52 11.04
CA ASP A 170 15.04 -9.63 11.48
C ASP A 170 15.97 -8.61 10.80
N GLU A 171 15.59 -8.00 9.67
CA GLU A 171 16.29 -6.84 9.10
C GLU A 171 16.00 -5.55 9.89
N GLY A 172 14.87 -5.49 10.61
CA GLY A 172 14.49 -4.41 11.52
C GLY A 172 15.11 -4.50 12.93
N LYS A 173 16.29 -5.10 13.08
CA LYS A 173 16.96 -5.27 14.39
C LYS A 173 17.29 -3.93 15.08
N GLY A 174 17.30 -3.96 16.41
CA GLY A 174 17.68 -2.82 17.26
C GLY A 174 16.55 -1.83 17.50
N ALA A 175 16.90 -0.54 17.56
CA ALA A 175 16.00 0.54 17.97
C ALA A 175 14.84 0.84 16.97
N CYS A 176 14.73 0.14 15.84
CA CYS A 176 13.59 0.31 14.94
C CYS A 176 12.38 -0.49 15.41
N LYS A 177 12.61 -1.70 15.95
CA LYS A 177 11.58 -2.69 16.25
C LYS A 177 10.58 -2.23 17.31
N GLN A 178 10.98 -1.41 18.28
CA GLN A 178 10.04 -0.90 19.30
C GLN A 178 8.96 0.03 18.72
N ASN A 179 9.14 0.53 17.49
CA ASN A 179 8.18 1.41 16.84
C ASN A 179 7.26 0.65 15.87
N ILE A 180 7.31 -0.69 15.85
CA ILE A 180 6.51 -1.52 14.94
C ILE A 180 5.45 -2.26 15.75
N PHE A 181 4.19 -2.00 15.43
CA PHE A 181 3.03 -2.72 15.94
C PHE A 181 2.61 -3.77 14.92
N VAL A 182 2.80 -5.05 15.26
CA VAL A 182 2.49 -6.18 14.38
C VAL A 182 1.03 -6.59 14.53
N ARG A 183 0.36 -6.83 13.40
CA ARG A 183 -1.03 -7.27 13.29
C ARG A 183 -1.08 -8.59 12.52
N GLU A 184 -1.07 -9.70 13.26
CA GLU A 184 -1.18 -11.06 12.70
C GLU A 184 -2.65 -11.38 12.41
N ALA A 185 -2.98 -11.66 11.15
CA ALA A 185 -4.37 -11.85 10.71
C ALA A 185 -5.13 -12.96 11.49
N GLU A 186 -4.45 -14.03 11.89
CA GLU A 186 -5.07 -15.13 12.66
C GLU A 186 -5.19 -14.84 14.16
N GLU A 187 -4.46 -13.86 14.69
CA GLU A 187 -4.43 -13.55 16.13
C GLU A 187 -5.34 -12.38 16.50
N ILE A 188 -5.75 -11.55 15.53
CA ILE A 188 -6.54 -10.33 15.76
C ILE A 188 -8.06 -10.51 15.55
N GLY A 189 -8.55 -11.76 15.53
CA GLY A 189 -9.99 -12.06 15.55
C GLY A 189 -10.74 -11.66 14.27
N LEU A 190 -10.08 -11.74 13.11
CA LEU A 190 -10.73 -11.46 11.82
C LEU A 190 -11.81 -12.49 11.49
N PRO A 191 -12.78 -12.16 10.60
CA PRO A 191 -13.72 -13.14 10.08
C PRO A 191 -13.00 -14.35 9.47
N ASP A 192 -13.52 -15.56 9.67
CA ASP A 192 -12.86 -16.81 9.24
C ASP A 192 -12.49 -16.86 7.75
N TYR A 193 -13.22 -16.16 6.89
CA TYR A 193 -12.94 -16.10 5.46
C TYR A 193 -11.83 -15.10 5.09
N TYR A 194 -11.45 -14.19 5.98
CA TYR A 194 -10.46 -13.15 5.74
C TYR A 194 -9.10 -13.62 6.27
N LYS A 195 -8.14 -13.82 5.37
CA LYS A 195 -6.88 -14.50 5.68
C LYS A 195 -5.66 -13.59 5.65
N SER A 196 -5.64 -12.58 4.78
CA SER A 196 -4.48 -11.68 4.65
C SER A 196 -4.88 -10.30 4.14
N PHE A 197 -3.99 -9.32 4.30
CA PHE A 197 -4.26 -7.93 3.92
C PHE A 197 -3.63 -7.61 2.57
N ALA A 198 -4.46 -7.17 1.61
CA ALA A 198 -4.00 -6.77 0.28
C ALA A 198 -3.62 -5.28 0.21
N HIS A 199 -2.78 -4.92 -0.77
CA HIS A 199 -2.32 -3.54 -1.01
C HIS A 199 -3.45 -2.50 -0.98
N THR A 200 -4.55 -2.82 -1.65
CA THR A 200 -5.70 -1.95 -1.90
C THR A 200 -6.68 -1.85 -0.75
N ALA A 201 -6.52 -2.69 0.28
CA ALA A 201 -7.48 -2.89 1.35
C ALA A 201 -7.27 -1.95 2.54
N LEU A 202 -6.01 -1.65 2.87
CA LEU A 202 -5.65 -1.05 4.17
C LEU A 202 -6.39 0.26 4.48
N SER A 203 -6.58 1.12 3.48
CA SER A 203 -7.17 2.45 3.63
C SER A 203 -8.71 2.48 3.57
N VAL A 204 -9.37 1.33 3.54
CA VAL A 204 -10.82 1.25 3.31
C VAL A 204 -11.51 0.55 4.49
N PRO A 205 -12.53 1.15 5.12
CA PRO A 205 -13.22 0.53 6.25
C PRO A 205 -14.17 -0.60 5.79
N PRO A 206 -14.52 -1.54 6.67
CA PRO A 206 -15.46 -2.63 6.35
C PRO A 206 -16.88 -2.13 6.09
N SER A 207 -17.22 -0.92 6.54
CA SER A 207 -18.50 -0.25 6.32
C SER A 207 -18.61 0.50 4.99
N ASP A 208 -17.53 0.56 4.19
CA ASP A 208 -17.55 1.25 2.91
C ASP A 208 -18.64 0.67 1.98
N PRO A 209 -19.49 1.51 1.36
CA PRO A 209 -20.63 1.02 0.58
C PRO A 209 -20.24 0.34 -0.73
N HIS A 210 -19.04 0.60 -1.26
CA HIS A 210 -18.57 0.04 -2.54
C HIS A 210 -17.60 -1.13 -2.31
N TYR A 211 -16.67 -0.97 -1.37
CA TYR A 211 -15.56 -1.89 -1.11
C TYR A 211 -15.70 -2.71 0.18
N GLY A 212 -16.61 -2.35 1.09
CA GLY A 212 -16.75 -2.98 2.40
C GLY A 212 -17.30 -4.40 2.36
N VAL A 213 -17.63 -4.95 3.53
CA VAL A 213 -18.13 -6.33 3.70
C VAL A 213 -19.35 -6.61 2.81
N ASN A 214 -20.24 -5.62 2.70
CA ASN A 214 -21.46 -5.68 1.88
C ASN A 214 -21.32 -4.86 0.58
N GLY A 215 -20.10 -4.48 0.21
CA GLY A 215 -19.81 -3.70 -0.97
C GLY A 215 -20.12 -4.43 -2.28
N ALA A 216 -20.47 -3.68 -3.31
CA ALA A 216 -20.78 -4.24 -4.63
C ALA A 216 -19.51 -4.76 -5.34
N TYR A 217 -18.36 -4.14 -5.10
CA TYR A 217 -17.13 -4.47 -5.82
C TYR A 217 -16.41 -5.67 -5.20
N LYS A 218 -16.01 -6.60 -6.06
CA LYS A 218 -15.27 -7.81 -5.70
C LYS A 218 -14.07 -7.93 -6.63
N GLN A 219 -12.87 -7.86 -6.07
CA GLN A 219 -11.66 -7.97 -6.86
C GLN A 219 -11.37 -9.46 -7.13
N CYS A 220 -11.63 -9.88 -8.38
CA CYS A 220 -11.40 -11.23 -8.89
C CYS A 220 -10.44 -11.27 -10.09
N LYS A 221 -9.67 -10.19 -10.32
CA LYS A 221 -8.92 -9.95 -11.58
C LYS A 221 -7.88 -11.02 -11.89
N HIS A 222 -7.34 -11.68 -10.87
CA HIS A 222 -6.34 -12.73 -11.08
C HIS A 222 -6.92 -13.99 -11.74
N TYR A 223 -8.25 -14.12 -11.83
CA TYR A 223 -8.92 -15.14 -12.65
C TYR A 223 -9.20 -14.68 -14.08
N PHE A 224 -8.84 -13.44 -14.41
CA PHE A 224 -9.05 -12.89 -15.75
C PHE A 224 -7.83 -13.22 -16.63
N GLU A 225 -7.74 -14.48 -17.04
CA GLU A 225 -6.72 -14.97 -17.98
C GLU A 225 -7.37 -15.62 -19.22
N ASP A 226 -6.77 -15.42 -20.39
CA ASP A 226 -7.02 -16.14 -21.65
C ASP A 226 -8.49 -16.47 -22.02
N LYS A 227 -9.38 -15.48 -21.88
CA LYS A 227 -10.77 -15.49 -22.39
C LYS A 227 -11.72 -16.50 -21.75
N ASP A 228 -11.31 -17.23 -20.71
CA ASP A 228 -12.22 -18.04 -19.91
C ASP A 228 -12.72 -17.23 -18.71
N PHE A 229 -13.94 -16.70 -18.84
CA PHE A 229 -14.57 -15.85 -17.83
C PHE A 229 -15.18 -16.66 -16.67
N LYS A 230 -15.12 -17.99 -16.72
CA LYS A 230 -15.84 -18.84 -15.78
C LYS A 230 -15.39 -18.63 -14.34
N GLU A 231 -14.08 -18.74 -14.07
CA GLU A 231 -13.55 -18.57 -12.71
C GLU A 231 -13.72 -17.14 -12.20
N PHE A 232 -13.63 -16.15 -13.10
CA PHE A 232 -13.89 -14.75 -12.79
C PHE A 232 -15.35 -14.52 -12.33
N GLU A 233 -16.33 -15.04 -13.08
CA GLU A 233 -17.75 -14.93 -12.73
C GLU A 233 -18.11 -15.76 -11.49
N GLU A 234 -17.52 -16.96 -11.34
CA GLU A 234 -17.67 -17.80 -10.14
C GLU A 234 -17.15 -17.06 -8.90
N CYS A 235 -15.96 -16.46 -8.97
CA CYS A 235 -15.41 -15.64 -7.90
C CYS A 235 -16.33 -14.48 -7.53
N LYS A 236 -16.94 -13.79 -8.51
CA LYS A 236 -17.88 -12.70 -8.26
C LYS A 236 -19.17 -13.18 -7.60
N ARG A 237 -19.68 -14.35 -7.95
CA ARG A 237 -20.94 -14.90 -7.41
C ARG A 237 -20.77 -15.73 -6.14
N ALA A 238 -19.55 -16.15 -5.81
CA ALA A 238 -19.27 -16.99 -4.66
C ALA A 238 -19.85 -16.42 -3.35
N VAL A 239 -20.43 -17.29 -2.55
CA VAL A 239 -21.00 -16.98 -1.23
C VAL A 239 -20.26 -17.74 -0.15
N LEU A 240 -20.30 -17.28 1.10
CA LEU A 240 -19.65 -18.04 2.18
C LEU A 240 -20.29 -19.44 2.32
N PRO A 241 -19.50 -20.49 2.60
CA PRO A 241 -18.06 -20.48 2.91
C PRO A 241 -17.13 -20.72 1.69
N SER A 242 -17.65 -20.62 0.45
CA SER A 242 -16.96 -21.01 -0.79
C SER A 242 -15.85 -20.06 -1.26
N PHE A 243 -15.69 -18.90 -0.62
CA PHE A 243 -14.60 -17.97 -0.90
C PHE A 243 -13.75 -17.66 0.32
N VAL A 244 -12.55 -17.15 0.06
CA VAL A 244 -11.68 -16.47 1.04
C VAL A 244 -11.24 -15.12 0.49
N VAL A 245 -10.91 -14.21 1.39
CA VAL A 245 -10.37 -12.89 1.10
C VAL A 245 -8.92 -12.83 1.56
N GLY A 246 -8.05 -12.33 0.68
CA GLY A 246 -6.63 -12.17 0.97
C GLY A 246 -5.91 -11.40 -0.12
N GLU A 247 -4.60 -11.29 -0.02
CA GLU A 247 -3.76 -10.91 -1.15
C GLU A 247 -3.58 -12.09 -2.12
N THR A 248 -3.28 -11.81 -3.38
CA THR A 248 -3.23 -12.80 -4.48
C THR A 248 -1.81 -13.28 -4.79
N THR A 249 -0.96 -13.40 -3.77
CA THR A 249 0.39 -13.96 -3.94
C THR A 249 0.35 -15.41 -4.41
N ASP A 250 1.42 -15.89 -5.02
CA ASP A 250 1.54 -17.29 -5.45
C ASP A 250 1.33 -18.26 -4.27
N SER A 251 1.95 -17.98 -3.12
CA SER A 251 1.77 -18.79 -1.90
C SER A 251 0.34 -18.80 -1.37
N PHE A 252 -0.41 -17.70 -1.51
CA PHE A 252 -1.81 -17.66 -1.13
C PHE A 252 -2.68 -18.48 -2.08
N LYS A 253 -2.40 -18.40 -3.39
CA LYS A 253 -3.04 -19.20 -4.43
C LYS A 253 -2.76 -20.69 -4.25
N GLU A 254 -1.53 -21.09 -3.92
CA GLU A 254 -1.18 -22.48 -3.64
C GLU A 254 -1.94 -23.03 -2.42
N ARG A 255 -2.14 -22.20 -1.39
CA ARG A 255 -2.81 -22.62 -0.15
C ARG A 255 -4.32 -22.75 -0.28
N TYR A 256 -4.97 -21.82 -0.99
CA TYR A 256 -6.43 -21.72 -1.00
C TYR A 256 -7.06 -21.98 -2.37
N GLY A 257 -6.28 -21.88 -3.46
CA GLY A 257 -6.73 -22.16 -4.82
C GLY A 257 -7.16 -23.61 -4.98
N GLY A 258 -8.14 -23.84 -5.85
CA GLY A 258 -8.77 -25.15 -6.05
C GLY A 258 -9.66 -25.64 -4.90
N ILE A 259 -9.58 -25.02 -3.71
CA ILE A 259 -10.44 -25.32 -2.55
C ILE A 259 -11.54 -24.27 -2.41
N LYS A 260 -11.18 -23.00 -2.57
CA LYS A 260 -12.09 -21.85 -2.46
C LYS A 260 -11.79 -20.83 -3.54
N SER A 261 -12.81 -20.07 -3.96
CA SER A 261 -12.58 -18.88 -4.77
C SER A 261 -11.81 -17.83 -3.95
N ILE A 262 -10.76 -17.27 -4.52
CA ILE A 262 -9.98 -16.22 -3.87
C ILE A 262 -10.51 -14.86 -4.31
N ARG A 263 -10.76 -13.95 -3.37
CA ARG A 263 -11.00 -12.53 -3.65
C ARG A 263 -9.84 -11.71 -3.12
N ARG A 264 -9.30 -10.83 -3.96
CA ARG A 264 -8.29 -9.90 -3.48
C ARG A 264 -8.93 -8.92 -2.50
N GLY A 265 -8.29 -8.70 -1.35
CA GLY A 265 -8.80 -7.79 -0.32
C GLY A 265 -9.02 -6.37 -0.83
N VAL A 266 -10.17 -5.78 -0.48
CA VAL A 266 -10.56 -4.42 -0.86
C VAL A 266 -10.96 -3.54 0.32
N TYR A 267 -11.11 -4.12 1.51
CA TYR A 267 -11.34 -3.42 2.78
C TYR A 267 -10.48 -4.00 3.89
N ASN A 268 -10.19 -3.19 4.90
CA ASN A 268 -9.43 -3.54 6.08
C ASN A 268 -10.39 -3.91 7.23
N PRO A 269 -10.54 -5.19 7.62
CA PRO A 269 -11.36 -5.55 8.78
C PRO A 269 -10.80 -5.02 10.11
N ASP A 270 -9.54 -4.55 10.12
CA ASP A 270 -8.85 -3.95 11.26
C ASP A 270 -8.71 -2.42 11.14
N TYR A 271 -9.58 -1.79 10.35
CA TYR A 271 -9.50 -0.36 10.03
C TYR A 271 -9.52 0.54 11.27
N GLU A 272 -10.42 0.27 12.23
CA GLU A 272 -10.57 1.08 13.45
C GLU A 272 -9.30 1.08 14.31
N THR A 273 -8.60 -0.05 14.38
CA THR A 273 -7.29 -0.12 15.06
C THR A 273 -6.27 0.74 14.33
N MET A 274 -6.16 0.60 13.00
CA MET A 274 -5.23 1.41 12.20
C MET A 274 -5.50 2.91 12.38
N GLU A 275 -6.77 3.30 12.34
CA GLU A 275 -7.22 4.68 12.54
C GLU A 275 -6.86 5.19 13.94
N THR A 276 -7.10 4.39 14.98
CA THR A 276 -6.70 4.71 16.36
C THR A 276 -5.19 4.93 16.46
N GLU A 277 -4.38 4.09 15.82
CA GLU A 277 -2.92 4.22 15.80
C GLU A 277 -2.47 5.48 15.05
N ILE A 278 -3.15 5.85 13.96
CA ILE A 278 -2.91 7.10 13.22
C ILE A 278 -3.20 8.31 14.10
N PHE A 279 -4.37 8.36 14.76
CA PHE A 279 -4.72 9.49 15.62
C PHE A 279 -3.82 9.58 16.85
N SER A 280 -3.47 8.45 17.46
CA SER A 280 -2.49 8.39 18.56
C SER A 280 -1.13 8.92 18.14
N PHE A 281 -0.67 8.56 16.93
CA PHE A 281 0.56 9.08 16.37
C PHE A 281 0.48 10.58 16.10
N ILE A 282 -0.57 11.07 15.44
CA ILE A 282 -0.74 12.50 15.15
C ILE A 282 -0.77 13.31 16.45
N GLY A 283 -1.52 12.85 17.47
CA GLY A 283 -1.59 13.50 18.78
C GLY A 283 -0.30 13.45 19.60
N SER A 284 0.69 12.66 19.17
CA SER A 284 2.05 12.63 19.77
C SER A 284 3.03 13.60 19.10
N ILE A 285 2.62 14.28 18.03
CA ILE A 285 3.40 15.29 17.33
C ILE A 285 3.04 16.65 17.93
N ASP A 286 3.97 17.22 18.68
CA ASP A 286 3.85 18.58 19.25
C ASP A 286 3.66 19.66 18.17
#